data_AF-A0A6I7QQJ4-F1
#
_entry.id   AF-A0A6I7QQJ4-F1
#
_cell.length_a   1.000
_cell.length_b   1.000
_cell.length_c   1.000
_cell.angle_alpha   90.00
_cell.angle_beta   90.00
_cell.angle_gamma   90.00
#
_symmetry.space_group_name_H-M   'P 1'
#
loop_
_entity.id
_entity.type
_entity.pdbx_description
1 polymer ?
#
loop_
_entity_poly.entity_id
_entity_poly.type
_entity_poly.pdbx_seq_one_letter_code
_entity_poly.pdbx_strand_id
1 'polypeptide(L)'
;MIRRGIRTGRRAFFLAVCLFVLGLPGAEGGIFALESAALSIRALGGSPLLLEVTLRDPERRVSAVIVESTDTHLEHRVPGREPSTATDASAAVDASDAPASYSFPVSPFIEAGVHELSVDLRSTRAAGGETLADRRRFRIAFVDYVWGRDNFSFANDARYRGEIISYSEILYPWLEARFGRVPPGERAFLLLRAYEILRGQLGFCYAFTGTAVLYHRYPELLPRFSETIYSIRESNIPVRERMSLLQNDIVFQRFVAEGVEEEPQSPREVAAQLAVVRAGVHRGEPVVVGMLAPERHHSMVVYGYIRDLQSGATTLVAANNWDRDEGDNFSNASVENVQVLPEEPPLRWPGARHEPYRSPTHLIAVEVLREYQHDRALLDALVERARQEDVNRGRRTLLLEGVQRLRFVDLPDAGAEDPPNITRINNNMIVDLPREGRWELEITALEENGSYRTVRVYSFREGLARSLMLEMEESRRRLVIPAR
;
A
#
# COMPACT_ATOMS: atom_id res chain seq x y z
N MET A 1 -44.07 -43.34 8.87
CA MET A 1 -43.44 -44.33 7.98
C MET A 1 -41.95 -44.35 8.25
N ILE A 2 -41.44 -45.49 8.70
CA ILE A 2 -40.07 -45.75 9.15
C ILE A 2 -39.39 -46.64 8.11
N ARG A 3 -38.21 -46.24 7.60
CA ARG A 3 -37.11 -47.11 7.08
C ARG A 3 -35.83 -46.26 7.15
N ARG A 4 -34.89 -46.42 8.10
CA ARG A 4 -33.90 -47.49 8.36
C ARG A 4 -33.06 -47.89 7.14
N GLY A 5 -31.77 -47.55 7.23
CA GLY A 5 -30.63 -48.21 6.58
C GLY A 5 -29.36 -47.90 7.39
N ILE A 6 -28.83 -48.90 8.10
CA ILE A 6 -27.64 -48.87 8.97
C ILE A 6 -26.53 -49.69 8.28
N ARG A 7 -25.27 -49.39 8.64
CA ARG A 7 -24.02 -50.19 8.58
C ARG A 7 -23.04 -49.65 7.53
N THR A 8 -21.73 -49.51 7.72
CA THR A 8 -20.67 -49.89 8.71
C THR A 8 -19.40 -49.21 8.12
N GLY A 9 -18.35 -48.73 8.78
CA GLY A 9 -17.60 -49.19 9.94
C GLY A 9 -16.11 -48.90 9.69
N ARG A 10 -15.46 -48.20 10.63
CA ARG A 10 -14.05 -48.25 11.09
C ARG A 10 -12.88 -48.39 10.09
N ARG A 11 -11.94 -47.43 10.17
CA ARG A 11 -10.47 -47.53 10.46
C ARG A 11 -9.88 -46.11 10.23
N ALA A 12 -9.48 -45.31 11.22
CA ALA A 12 -8.39 -45.42 12.20
C ALA A 12 -6.98 -45.49 11.58
N PHE A 13 -6.08 -44.66 12.12
CA PHE A 13 -4.61 -44.64 12.02
C PHE A 13 -3.96 -43.91 10.83
N PHE A 14 -3.40 -42.72 11.09
CA PHE A 14 -2.01 -42.40 10.71
C PHE A 14 -1.46 -41.31 11.65
N LEU A 15 -0.67 -41.76 12.62
CA LEU A 15 0.22 -40.98 13.48
C LEU A 15 1.61 -41.60 13.29
N ALA A 16 2.62 -40.76 13.05
CA ALA A 16 4.05 -41.00 13.20
C ALA A 16 4.72 -42.14 12.39
N VAL A 17 5.57 -41.75 11.42
CA VAL A 17 6.86 -42.41 11.19
C VAL A 17 7.93 -41.33 10.95
N CYS A 18 8.53 -40.88 12.05
CA CYS A 18 9.90 -40.39 12.07
C CYS A 18 10.84 -41.58 12.29
N LEU A 19 12.06 -41.46 11.74
CA LEU A 19 13.27 -42.23 12.04
C LEU A 19 13.33 -43.70 11.59
N PHE A 20 14.10 -43.96 10.53
CA PHE A 20 15.23 -44.92 10.56
C PHE A 20 16.09 -44.72 9.30
N VAL A 21 17.27 -44.09 9.46
CA VAL A 21 18.41 -44.24 8.54
C VAL A 21 19.42 -45.12 9.27
N LEU A 22 19.58 -46.34 8.78
CA LEU A 22 20.66 -47.24 9.17
C LEU A 22 21.95 -46.83 8.45
N GLY A 23 23.06 -46.85 9.19
CA GLY A 23 24.34 -46.29 8.76
C GLY A 23 25.11 -47.13 7.73
N LEU A 24 25.99 -46.42 7.03
CA LEU A 24 27.27 -46.91 6.52
C LEU A 24 28.35 -45.88 6.87
N PRO A 25 29.54 -46.30 7.32
CA PRO A 25 30.67 -45.41 7.55
C PRO A 25 31.45 -45.22 6.24
N GLY A 26 31.72 -43.97 5.87
CA GLY A 26 32.54 -43.64 4.71
C GLY A 26 32.77 -42.14 4.62
N ALA A 27 34.00 -41.72 4.86
CA ALA A 27 34.45 -40.33 4.84
C ALA A 27 34.28 -39.70 3.45
N GLU A 28 33.92 -38.40 3.42
CA GLU A 28 34.68 -37.30 2.81
C GLU A 28 33.79 -36.06 2.60
N GLY A 29 34.18 -34.93 3.21
CA GLY A 29 33.87 -33.58 2.69
C GLY A 29 32.42 -33.10 2.66
N GLY A 30 31.58 -33.45 3.64
CA GLY A 30 30.25 -32.86 3.75
C GLY A 30 30.30 -31.37 4.08
N ILE A 31 29.94 -30.51 3.12
CA ILE A 31 29.49 -29.14 3.39
C ILE A 31 28.23 -29.29 4.25
N PHE A 32 28.38 -29.17 5.57
CA PHE A 32 27.24 -29.15 6.49
C PHE A 32 26.47 -27.86 6.21
N ALA A 33 25.40 -27.95 5.42
CA ALA A 33 24.45 -26.86 5.29
C ALA A 33 23.89 -26.55 6.70
N LEU A 34 23.97 -25.28 7.11
CA LEU A 34 23.29 -24.77 8.30
C LEU A 34 21.78 -24.74 8.01
N GLU A 35 21.11 -25.88 8.05
CA GLU A 35 19.65 -25.97 7.82
C GLU A 35 18.83 -25.17 8.85
N SER A 36 19.43 -24.77 9.97
CA SER A 36 18.78 -24.06 11.08
C SER A 36 18.98 -22.54 11.11
N ALA A 37 20.02 -22.01 10.44
CA ALA A 37 20.33 -20.59 10.47
C ALA A 37 19.63 -19.84 9.33
N ALA A 38 18.76 -18.89 9.65
CA ALA A 38 18.03 -18.08 8.68
C ALA A 38 18.59 -16.66 8.63
N LEU A 39 18.85 -16.17 7.43
CA LEU A 39 19.27 -14.81 7.16
C LEU A 39 18.12 -14.03 6.53
N SER A 40 17.89 -12.81 6.99
CA SER A 40 16.98 -11.86 6.33
C SER A 40 17.63 -10.48 6.28
N ILE A 41 17.33 -9.74 5.21
CA ILE A 41 17.81 -8.38 4.99
C ILE A 41 16.59 -7.51 4.73
N ARG A 42 16.54 -6.35 5.38
CA ARG A 42 15.55 -5.30 5.11
C ARG A 42 16.22 -3.94 5.05
N ALA A 43 15.56 -2.98 4.41
CA ALA A 43 16.00 -1.59 4.43
C ALA A 43 15.39 -0.85 5.63
N LEU A 44 16.17 0.11 6.17
CA LEU A 44 15.77 0.98 7.28
C LEU A 44 15.64 2.46 6.88
N GLY A 45 16.27 2.87 5.78
CA GLY A 45 16.44 4.27 5.42
C GLY A 45 16.61 4.51 3.92
N GLY A 46 16.88 5.75 3.55
CA GLY A 46 17.15 6.18 2.17
C GLY A 46 18.63 6.04 1.80
N SER A 47 19.08 6.80 0.80
CA SER A 47 20.46 6.82 0.28
C SER A 47 21.40 7.60 1.22
N PRO A 48 22.60 7.07 1.57
CA PRO A 48 23.11 5.74 1.24
C PRO A 48 22.28 4.65 1.95
N LEU A 49 21.90 3.62 1.20
CA LEU A 49 20.92 2.63 1.65
C LEU A 49 21.38 1.94 2.94
N LEU A 50 20.67 2.20 4.04
CA LEU A 50 20.88 1.48 5.29
C LEU A 50 20.08 0.18 5.28
N LEU A 51 20.80 -0.93 5.42
CA LEU A 51 20.23 -2.27 5.56
C LEU A 51 20.32 -2.71 7.02
N GLU A 52 19.39 -3.55 7.44
CA GLU A 52 19.51 -4.37 8.64
C GLU A 52 19.65 -5.83 8.23
N VAL A 53 20.75 -6.45 8.63
CA VAL A 53 20.96 -7.88 8.48
C VAL A 53 20.52 -8.55 9.77
N THR A 54 19.53 -9.44 9.67
CA THR A 54 19.02 -10.23 10.80
C THR A 54 19.37 -11.69 10.59
N LEU A 55 20.17 -12.22 11.50
CA LEU A 55 20.51 -13.63 11.63
C LEU A 55 19.63 -14.26 12.71
N ARG A 56 18.93 -15.34 12.38
CA ARG A 56 18.30 -16.24 13.36
C ARG A 56 19.08 -17.54 13.37
N ASP A 57 19.72 -17.83 14.50
CA ASP A 57 20.61 -18.96 14.68
C ASP A 57 20.29 -19.65 16.01
N PRO A 58 19.20 -20.45 16.06
CA PRO A 58 18.73 -21.07 17.30
C PRO A 58 19.73 -22.09 17.86
N GLU A 59 20.52 -22.71 17.00
CA GLU A 59 21.57 -23.64 17.37
C GLU A 59 22.88 -22.94 17.71
N ARG A 60 22.94 -21.62 17.46
CA ARG A 60 24.08 -20.75 17.75
C ARG A 60 25.36 -21.36 17.17
N ARG A 61 25.41 -21.55 15.86
CA ARG A 61 26.58 -22.13 15.16
C ARG A 61 27.42 -21.08 14.45
N VAL A 62 26.89 -19.88 14.24
CA VAL A 62 27.54 -18.79 13.51
C VAL A 62 28.37 -17.94 14.49
N SER A 63 29.64 -17.71 14.14
CA SER A 63 30.56 -16.86 14.89
C SER A 63 30.73 -15.48 14.27
N ALA A 64 30.58 -15.36 12.96
CA ALA A 64 30.65 -14.08 12.25
C ALA A 64 29.77 -14.08 11.01
N VAL A 65 29.31 -12.88 10.65
CA VAL A 65 28.61 -12.58 9.40
C VAL A 65 29.49 -11.65 8.60
N ILE A 66 29.90 -12.06 7.41
CA ILE A 66 30.74 -11.27 6.50
C ILE A 66 29.83 -10.73 5.41
N VAL A 67 29.80 -9.41 5.26
CA VAL A 67 29.03 -8.70 4.24
C VAL A 67 30.01 -8.13 3.23
N GLU A 68 29.91 -8.58 1.98
CA GLU A 68 30.77 -8.13 0.89
C GLU A 68 29.92 -7.52 -0.23
N SER A 69 30.27 -6.31 -0.65
CA SER A 69 29.78 -5.65 -1.86
C SER A 69 30.97 -5.33 -2.79
N THR A 70 30.70 -4.69 -3.92
CA THR A 70 31.75 -4.15 -4.80
C THR A 70 32.67 -3.17 -4.06
N ASP A 71 32.12 -2.39 -3.13
CA ASP A 71 32.81 -1.26 -2.51
C ASP A 71 33.29 -1.54 -1.09
N THR A 72 32.74 -2.56 -0.42
CA THR A 72 32.93 -2.75 1.02
C THR A 72 33.07 -4.22 1.40
N HIS A 73 33.94 -4.50 2.36
CA HIS A 73 34.04 -5.78 3.06
C HIS A 73 33.92 -5.53 4.56
N LEU A 74 32.88 -6.09 5.18
CA LEU A 74 32.57 -5.89 6.60
C LEU A 74 32.43 -7.26 7.28
N GLU A 75 33.30 -7.54 8.26
CA GLU A 75 33.14 -8.70 9.15
C GLU A 75 32.47 -8.25 10.44
N HIS A 76 31.31 -8.83 10.73
CA HIS A 76 30.57 -8.58 11.96
C HIS A 76 30.57 -9.82 12.85
N ARG A 77 31.26 -9.75 13.99
CA ARG A 77 31.33 -10.87 14.94
C ARG A 77 30.06 -10.95 15.78
N VAL A 78 29.54 -12.16 15.93
CA VAL A 78 28.36 -12.41 16.78
C VAL A 78 28.79 -12.26 18.25
N PRO A 79 28.13 -11.40 19.05
CA PRO A 79 28.48 -11.22 20.46
C PRO A 79 28.41 -12.54 21.25
N GLY A 80 29.38 -12.76 22.15
CA GLY A 80 29.44 -13.97 22.98
C GLY A 80 29.94 -15.22 22.24
N ARG A 81 30.51 -15.08 21.04
CA ARG A 81 31.02 -16.17 20.19
C ARG A 81 32.50 -16.03 19.82
N GLU A 82 33.24 -15.20 20.56
CA GLU A 82 34.66 -15.00 20.27
C GLU A 82 35.41 -16.34 20.38
N PRO A 83 36.27 -16.67 19.40
CA PRO A 83 37.15 -17.82 19.53
C PRO A 83 38.04 -17.56 20.74
N SER A 84 37.88 -18.38 21.79
CA SER A 84 38.82 -18.40 22.90
C SER A 84 40.19 -18.76 22.34
N THR A 85 41.02 -17.75 22.08
CA THR A 85 42.46 -17.93 21.86
C THR A 85 43.19 -18.16 23.18
N ALA A 86 42.48 -18.14 24.30
CA ALA A 86 43.05 -18.33 25.62
C ALA A 86 43.22 -19.83 25.89
N THR A 87 44.48 -20.22 26.02
CA THR A 87 44.93 -21.44 26.72
C THR A 87 44.48 -21.49 28.19
N ASP A 88 43.85 -20.43 28.70
CA ASP A 88 43.23 -20.39 30.01
C ASP A 88 41.78 -20.85 29.94
N ALA A 89 41.55 -22.07 30.41
CA ALA A 89 40.25 -22.74 30.53
C ALA A 89 39.24 -22.01 31.45
N SER A 90 39.56 -20.82 31.96
CA SER A 90 38.71 -20.04 32.86
C SER A 90 37.99 -18.85 32.21
N ALA A 91 38.21 -18.58 30.91
CA ALA A 91 37.58 -17.48 30.19
C ALA A 91 36.70 -17.93 29.02
N ALA A 92 36.16 -19.16 29.08
CA ALA A 92 35.05 -19.55 28.22
C ALA A 92 33.83 -18.72 28.62
N VAL A 93 33.63 -17.59 27.94
CA VAL A 93 32.34 -16.90 27.95
C VAL A 93 31.30 -17.94 27.60
N ASP A 94 30.32 -18.12 28.48
CA ASP A 94 29.34 -19.18 28.37
C ASP A 94 28.59 -18.99 27.05
N ALA A 95 28.79 -19.89 26.08
CA ALA A 95 28.14 -19.83 24.76
C ALA A 95 26.60 -19.94 24.88
N SER A 96 26.10 -20.19 26.10
CA SER A 96 24.72 -20.12 26.54
C SER A 96 24.12 -18.70 26.47
N ASP A 97 24.93 -17.64 26.50
CA ASP A 97 24.48 -16.24 26.50
C ASP A 97 24.34 -15.62 25.10
N ALA A 98 24.82 -16.28 24.05
CA ALA A 98 24.68 -15.77 22.67
C ALA A 98 23.18 -15.72 22.26
N PRO A 99 22.71 -14.61 21.68
CA PRO A 99 21.30 -14.47 21.33
C PRO A 99 20.94 -15.40 20.16
N ALA A 100 19.76 -16.04 20.24
CA ALA A 100 19.25 -16.90 19.15
C ALA A 100 18.83 -16.09 17.90
N SER A 101 18.69 -14.77 18.03
CA SER A 101 18.45 -13.84 16.93
C SER A 101 19.29 -12.60 17.15
N TYR A 102 19.99 -12.17 16.12
CA TYR A 102 20.90 -11.05 16.15
C TYR A 102 20.71 -10.17 14.92
N SER A 103 20.63 -8.85 15.12
CA SER A 103 20.42 -7.88 14.04
C SER A 103 21.46 -6.78 14.14
N PHE A 104 21.99 -6.35 13.00
CA PHE A 104 22.95 -5.25 12.94
C PHE A 104 22.77 -4.42 11.65
N PRO A 105 22.93 -3.09 11.72
CA PRO A 105 22.81 -2.23 10.57
C PRO A 105 24.11 -2.22 9.74
N VAL A 106 23.98 -2.17 8.42
CA VAL A 106 25.10 -2.02 7.47
C VAL A 106 24.69 -1.13 6.30
N SER A 107 25.60 -0.30 5.80
CA SER A 107 25.43 0.43 4.55
C SER A 107 26.65 0.16 3.66
N PRO A 108 26.63 -0.93 2.87
CA PRO A 108 27.79 -1.40 2.12
C PRO A 108 27.91 -0.75 0.74
N PHE A 109 27.20 0.37 0.51
CA PHE A 109 27.14 1.04 -0.79
C PHE A 109 27.42 2.52 -0.61
N ILE A 110 28.32 3.06 -1.43
CA ILE A 110 28.65 4.49 -1.39
C ILE A 110 27.66 5.30 -2.22
N GLU A 111 27.21 4.75 -3.35
CA GLU A 111 26.35 5.43 -4.32
C GLU A 111 25.13 4.57 -4.70
N ALA A 112 24.07 5.26 -5.14
CA ALA A 112 22.90 4.64 -5.73
C ALA A 112 23.25 3.91 -7.03
N GLY A 113 22.54 2.82 -7.31
CA GLY A 113 22.83 1.97 -8.47
C GLY A 113 22.37 0.53 -8.27
N VAL A 114 22.91 -0.37 -9.10
CA VAL A 114 22.68 -1.81 -9.03
C VAL A 114 23.94 -2.49 -8.52
N HIS A 115 23.81 -3.20 -7.41
CA HIS A 115 24.92 -3.79 -6.66
C HIS A 115 24.69 -5.30 -6.45
N GLU A 116 25.79 -6.05 -6.44
CA GLU A 116 25.79 -7.41 -5.92
C GLU A 116 26.28 -7.39 -4.47
N LEU A 117 25.62 -8.16 -3.61
CA LEU A 117 25.96 -8.30 -2.20
C LEU A 117 26.05 -9.78 -1.88
N SER A 118 27.16 -10.23 -1.31
CA SER A 118 27.23 -11.55 -0.68
C SER A 118 27.27 -11.44 0.83
N VAL A 119 26.56 -12.34 1.49
CA VAL A 119 26.60 -12.51 2.94
C VAL A 119 27.06 -13.93 3.25
N ASP A 120 28.25 -14.03 3.83
CA ASP A 120 28.87 -15.29 4.22
C ASP A 120 28.72 -15.50 5.73
N LEU A 121 28.28 -16.69 6.11
CA LEU A 121 28.16 -17.10 7.51
C LEU A 121 29.38 -17.94 7.87
N ARG A 122 30.18 -17.46 8.83
CA ARG A 122 31.31 -18.20 9.38
C ARG A 122 30.85 -18.98 10.61
N SER A 123 31.21 -20.26 10.69
CA SER A 123 30.89 -21.14 11.81
C SER A 123 32.14 -21.65 12.51
N THR A 124 32.07 -21.76 13.84
CA THR A 124 33.10 -22.41 14.65
C THR A 124 32.85 -23.91 14.68
N ARG A 125 33.80 -24.74 14.19
CA ARG A 125 33.72 -26.19 14.40
C ARG A 125 34.00 -26.55 15.86
N ALA A 126 33.43 -27.66 16.30
CA ALA A 126 33.73 -28.31 17.59
C ALA A 126 35.22 -28.65 17.79
N ALA A 127 36.02 -28.71 16.72
CA ALA A 127 37.47 -28.97 16.76
C ALA A 127 38.34 -27.70 16.64
N GLY A 128 37.79 -26.49 16.83
CA GLY A 128 38.56 -25.24 16.91
C GLY A 128 38.96 -24.61 15.57
N GLY A 129 38.42 -25.08 14.44
CA GLY A 129 38.63 -24.48 13.12
C GLY A 129 37.43 -23.65 12.67
N GLU A 130 37.66 -22.48 12.06
CA GLU A 130 36.61 -21.72 11.39
C GLU A 130 36.39 -22.27 9.98
N THR A 131 35.12 -22.45 9.58
CA THR A 131 34.76 -22.79 8.20
C THR A 131 33.64 -21.87 7.72
N LEU A 132 33.70 -21.51 6.44
CA LEU A 132 32.61 -20.81 5.76
C LEU A 132 31.46 -21.82 5.61
N ALA A 133 30.37 -21.56 6.33
CA ALA A 133 29.28 -22.50 6.52
C ALA A 133 28.16 -22.29 5.50
N ASP A 134 27.98 -21.05 5.05
CA ASP A 134 26.96 -20.73 4.07
C ASP A 134 27.25 -19.40 3.36
N ARG A 135 26.83 -19.27 2.09
CA ARG A 135 26.94 -18.05 1.28
C ARG A 135 25.60 -17.71 0.65
N ARG A 136 25.07 -16.52 0.99
CA ARG A 136 23.86 -15.94 0.39
C ARG A 136 24.25 -14.83 -0.58
N ARG A 137 23.52 -14.70 -1.69
CA ARG A 137 23.82 -13.70 -2.72
C ARG A 137 22.57 -12.91 -3.03
N PHE A 138 22.71 -11.60 -3.01
CA PHE A 138 21.64 -10.66 -3.24
C PHE A 138 22.02 -9.74 -4.39
N ARG A 139 21.01 -9.33 -5.14
CA ARG A 139 21.11 -8.17 -6.04
C ARG A 139 20.28 -7.05 -5.43
N ILE A 140 20.95 -5.97 -5.07
CA ILE A 140 20.33 -4.80 -4.46
C ILE A 140 20.38 -3.68 -5.48
N ALA A 141 19.26 -2.99 -5.69
CA ALA A 141 19.27 -1.77 -6.48
C ALA A 141 18.47 -0.69 -5.76
N PHE A 142 18.96 0.53 -5.81
CA PHE A 142 18.26 1.68 -5.24
C PHE A 142 18.61 2.95 -5.99
N VAL A 143 17.70 3.90 -5.97
CA VAL A 143 17.88 5.25 -6.51
C VAL A 143 18.37 6.16 -5.39
N ASP A 144 18.94 7.31 -5.75
CA ASP A 144 19.32 8.31 -4.76
C ASP A 144 18.06 8.97 -4.18
N TYR A 145 17.43 8.31 -3.22
CA TYR A 145 16.24 8.79 -2.51
C TYR A 145 16.61 9.06 -1.05
N VAL A 146 16.50 10.31 -0.63
CA VAL A 146 16.92 10.78 0.71
C VAL A 146 15.69 11.29 1.46
N TRP A 147 15.41 10.70 2.62
CA TRP A 147 14.40 11.23 3.54
C TRP A 147 14.84 12.60 4.06
N GLY A 148 13.91 13.54 4.18
CA GLY A 148 14.22 14.95 4.42
C GLY A 148 14.56 15.74 3.15
N ARG A 149 14.63 15.08 1.98
CA ARG A 149 14.80 15.72 0.67
C ARG A 149 13.66 15.37 -0.28
N ASP A 150 13.37 14.08 -0.43
CA ASP A 150 12.54 13.56 -1.52
C ASP A 150 11.11 13.18 -1.09
N ASN A 151 10.82 13.23 0.21
CA ASN A 151 9.48 13.10 0.78
C ASN A 151 8.93 14.45 1.25
N PHE A 152 7.62 14.55 1.42
CA PHE A 152 7.00 15.69 2.09
C PHE A 152 7.20 15.62 3.61
N SER A 153 7.35 16.79 4.25
CA SER A 153 7.37 16.93 5.73
C SER A 153 5.99 16.78 6.37
N PHE A 154 4.92 16.67 5.58
CA PHE A 154 3.56 16.46 6.05
C PHE A 154 2.98 15.15 5.52
N ALA A 155 1.93 14.68 6.18
CA ALA A 155 1.41 13.33 6.04
C ALA A 155 0.01 13.29 5.45
N ASN A 156 -0.35 12.14 4.88
CA ASN A 156 -1.72 11.81 4.51
C ASN A 156 -2.55 11.37 5.73
N ASP A 157 -2.64 12.22 6.76
CA ASP A 157 -3.26 11.89 8.04
C ASP A 157 -4.67 12.48 8.20
N ALA A 158 -5.29 12.26 9.36
CA ALA A 158 -6.61 12.81 9.66
C ALA A 158 -6.60 14.35 9.79
N ARG A 159 -5.44 14.99 10.01
CA ARG A 159 -5.31 16.45 10.06
C ARG A 159 -5.28 17.03 8.66
N TYR A 160 -4.55 16.39 7.74
CA TYR A 160 -4.59 16.73 6.31
C TYR A 160 -6.00 16.52 5.73
N ARG A 161 -6.72 15.49 6.21
CA ARG A 161 -8.13 15.21 5.88
C ARG A 161 -9.16 15.96 6.75
N GLY A 162 -8.70 16.66 7.79
CA GLY A 162 -9.54 17.21 8.88
C GLY A 162 -10.27 18.49 8.49
N GLU A 163 -9.85 19.10 7.38
CA GLU A 163 -10.70 19.96 6.57
C GLU A 163 -11.61 18.99 5.78
N ILE A 164 -12.85 18.80 6.23
CA ILE A 164 -13.82 17.84 5.64
C ILE A 164 -14.20 18.31 4.23
N ILE A 165 -13.31 18.05 3.28
CA ILE A 165 -13.51 18.31 1.87
C ILE A 165 -14.18 17.05 1.31
N SER A 166 -15.42 17.19 0.86
CA SER A 166 -16.12 16.12 0.15
C SER A 166 -15.34 15.79 -1.12
N TYR A 167 -15.25 14.53 -1.54
CA TYR A 167 -14.42 14.18 -2.71
C TYR A 167 -14.91 14.88 -3.99
N SER A 168 -16.21 15.18 -4.09
CA SER A 168 -16.77 16.05 -5.13
C SER A 168 -16.06 17.41 -5.28
N GLU A 169 -15.63 18.03 -4.19
CA GLU A 169 -14.93 19.33 -4.20
C GLU A 169 -13.56 19.24 -4.87
N ILE A 170 -13.03 18.03 -5.03
CA ILE A 170 -11.75 17.75 -5.67
C ILE A 170 -11.98 17.21 -7.08
N LEU A 171 -12.94 16.30 -7.23
CA LEU A 171 -13.25 15.64 -8.49
C LEU A 171 -13.83 16.63 -9.51
N TYR A 172 -14.72 17.55 -9.11
CA TYR A 172 -15.38 18.44 -10.06
C TYR A 172 -14.45 19.47 -10.69
N PRO A 173 -13.59 20.18 -9.92
CA PRO A 173 -12.57 21.03 -10.53
C PRO A 173 -11.65 20.27 -11.46
N TRP A 174 -11.25 19.03 -11.09
CA TRP A 174 -10.45 18.18 -11.97
C TRP A 174 -11.19 17.83 -13.27
N LEU A 175 -12.45 17.41 -13.19
CA LEU A 175 -13.28 17.10 -14.36
C LEU A 175 -13.39 18.31 -15.30
N GLU A 176 -13.64 19.49 -14.75
CA GLU A 176 -13.73 20.71 -15.54
C GLU A 176 -12.38 21.08 -16.17
N ALA A 177 -11.29 20.93 -15.44
CA ALA A 177 -9.93 21.22 -15.92
C ALA A 177 -9.48 20.28 -17.04
N ARG A 178 -9.95 19.02 -17.06
CA ARG A 178 -9.53 18.00 -18.06
C ARG A 178 -10.49 17.88 -19.24
N PHE A 179 -11.79 18.01 -19.00
CA PHE A 179 -12.82 17.69 -20.01
C PHE A 179 -13.70 18.89 -20.38
N GLY A 180 -13.40 20.08 -19.82
CA GLY A 180 -14.23 21.27 -19.98
C GLY A 180 -15.55 21.14 -19.23
N ARG A 181 -16.59 21.85 -19.67
CA ARG A 181 -17.88 21.85 -18.96
C ARG A 181 -18.49 20.43 -18.95
N VAL A 182 -18.66 19.88 -17.74
CA VAL A 182 -19.35 18.60 -17.49
C VAL A 182 -20.73 18.87 -16.86
N PRO A 183 -21.85 18.39 -17.41
CA PRO A 183 -23.18 18.55 -16.83
C PRO A 183 -23.32 17.91 -15.42
N PRO A 184 -24.18 18.45 -14.53
CA PRO A 184 -24.34 17.93 -13.17
C PRO A 184 -24.67 16.44 -13.08
N GLY A 185 -25.51 15.92 -13.99
CA GLY A 185 -25.86 14.50 -14.00
C GLY A 185 -24.66 13.59 -14.29
N GLU A 186 -23.74 14.02 -15.14
CA GLU A 186 -22.54 13.24 -15.50
C GLU A 186 -21.53 13.24 -14.34
N ARG A 187 -21.38 14.39 -13.67
CA ARG A 187 -20.57 14.51 -12.45
C ARG A 187 -21.03 13.53 -11.36
N ALA A 188 -22.34 13.39 -11.17
CA ALA A 188 -22.90 12.47 -10.18
C ALA A 188 -22.53 11.01 -10.47
N PHE A 189 -22.67 10.56 -11.72
CA PHE A 189 -22.30 9.21 -12.13
C PHE A 189 -20.82 8.93 -11.92
N LEU A 190 -19.96 9.88 -12.27
CA LEU A 190 -18.51 9.75 -12.12
C LEU A 190 -18.09 9.74 -10.65
N LEU A 191 -18.73 10.56 -9.82
CA LEU A 191 -18.51 10.57 -8.39
C LEU A 191 -18.91 9.24 -7.76
N LEU A 192 -20.09 8.71 -8.10
CA LEU A 192 -20.53 7.38 -7.66
C LEU A 192 -19.52 6.31 -8.06
N ARG A 193 -19.08 6.32 -9.32
CA ARG A 193 -18.13 5.33 -9.82
C ARG A 193 -16.78 5.42 -9.12
N ALA A 194 -16.30 6.62 -8.81
CA ALA A 194 -15.08 6.80 -8.04
C ALA A 194 -15.20 6.19 -6.63
N TYR A 195 -16.33 6.39 -5.95
CA TYR A 195 -16.59 5.76 -4.65
C TYR A 195 -16.65 4.23 -4.71
N GLU A 196 -17.24 3.68 -5.78
CA GLU A 196 -17.26 2.23 -6.04
C GLU A 196 -15.84 1.68 -6.26
N ILE A 197 -15.06 2.29 -7.17
CA ILE A 197 -13.70 1.84 -7.52
C ILE A 197 -12.77 1.90 -6.31
N LEU A 198 -12.87 2.97 -5.52
CA LEU A 198 -11.94 3.22 -4.43
C LEU A 198 -12.40 2.57 -3.12
N ARG A 199 -13.41 1.68 -3.20
CA ARG A 199 -14.01 0.90 -2.10
C ARG A 199 -14.22 1.73 -0.84
N GLY A 200 -14.58 3.00 -1.06
CA GLY A 200 -14.99 3.93 -0.03
C GLY A 200 -13.92 4.59 0.85
N GLN A 201 -12.63 4.23 0.75
CA GLN A 201 -11.57 5.00 1.42
C GLN A 201 -10.71 5.72 0.39
N LEU A 202 -11.23 6.86 -0.06
CA LEU A 202 -10.49 7.83 -0.86
C LEU A 202 -9.39 8.50 0.01
N GLY A 203 -8.21 7.90 0.01
CA GLY A 203 -7.00 8.51 0.55
C GLY A 203 -6.34 9.45 -0.46
N PHE A 204 -5.50 10.38 0.00
CA PHE A 204 -4.67 11.21 -0.88
C PHE A 204 -3.35 10.53 -1.28
N CYS A 205 -3.26 9.21 -1.17
CA CYS A 205 -1.99 8.49 -1.26
C CYS A 205 -1.26 8.73 -2.60
N TYR A 206 -2.00 8.72 -3.72
CA TYR A 206 -1.43 9.03 -5.04
C TYR A 206 -1.06 10.51 -5.20
N ALA A 207 -1.73 11.40 -4.48
CA ALA A 207 -1.38 12.81 -4.44
C ALA A 207 0.04 12.99 -3.88
N PHE A 208 0.37 12.31 -2.77
CA PHE A 208 1.70 12.33 -2.16
C PHE A 208 2.74 11.62 -3.03
N THR A 209 2.50 10.35 -3.36
CA THR A 209 3.48 9.51 -4.06
C THR A 209 3.72 9.97 -5.49
N GLY A 210 2.65 10.30 -6.22
CA GLY A 210 2.71 10.86 -7.56
C GLY A 210 3.48 12.16 -7.59
N THR A 211 3.18 13.08 -6.67
CA THR A 211 3.85 14.40 -6.66
C THR A 211 5.30 14.29 -6.23
N ALA A 212 5.62 13.40 -5.28
CA ALA A 212 7.00 13.14 -4.88
C ALA A 212 7.85 12.66 -6.06
N VAL A 213 7.37 11.65 -6.79
CA VAL A 213 8.06 11.15 -8.00
C VAL A 213 8.10 12.20 -9.10
N LEU A 214 7.05 13.00 -9.28
CA LEU A 214 7.02 14.07 -10.28
C LEU A 214 8.10 15.13 -10.00
N TYR A 215 8.24 15.59 -8.76
CA TYR A 215 9.24 16.59 -8.39
C TYR A 215 10.66 16.01 -8.32
N HIS A 216 10.81 14.73 -7.98
CA HIS A 216 12.09 14.05 -8.10
C HIS A 216 12.56 13.99 -9.56
N ARG A 217 11.65 13.66 -10.49
CA ARG A 217 11.97 13.58 -11.93
C ARG A 217 12.16 14.96 -12.58
N TYR A 218 11.41 15.96 -12.12
CA TYR A 218 11.43 17.32 -12.66
C TYR A 218 11.60 18.35 -11.53
N PRO A 219 12.82 18.51 -10.98
CA PRO A 219 13.07 19.44 -9.87
C PRO A 219 12.72 20.89 -10.20
N GLU A 220 12.71 21.27 -11.47
CA GLU A 220 12.30 22.61 -11.92
C GLU A 220 10.82 22.94 -11.67
N LEU A 221 10.00 21.92 -11.35
CA LEU A 221 8.59 22.08 -11.00
C LEU A 221 8.37 22.42 -9.53
N LEU A 222 9.41 22.38 -8.69
CA LEU A 222 9.31 22.76 -7.29
C LEU A 222 8.85 24.23 -7.18
N PRO A 223 8.02 24.56 -6.16
CA PRO A 223 7.65 25.94 -5.90
C PRO A 223 8.89 26.83 -5.73
N ARG A 224 8.77 28.10 -6.15
CA ARG A 224 9.82 29.09 -5.89
C ARG A 224 10.13 29.11 -4.38
N PHE A 225 11.41 29.12 -4.04
CA PHE A 225 11.95 29.09 -2.67
C PHE A 225 11.87 27.73 -1.93
N SER A 226 11.37 26.67 -2.57
CA SER A 226 11.54 25.30 -2.06
C SER A 226 12.82 24.70 -2.64
N GLU A 227 13.77 24.38 -1.76
CA GLU A 227 15.03 23.72 -2.16
C GLU A 227 14.83 22.23 -2.43
N THR A 228 13.89 21.62 -1.71
CA THR A 228 13.59 20.19 -1.76
C THR A 228 12.08 19.95 -1.62
N ILE A 229 11.62 18.72 -1.88
CA ILE A 229 10.21 18.33 -1.68
C ILE A 229 9.84 18.51 -0.20
N TYR A 230 10.75 18.15 0.70
CA TYR A 230 10.55 18.25 2.14
C TYR A 230 10.32 19.67 2.65
N SER A 231 10.92 20.66 1.99
CA SER A 231 10.78 22.09 2.34
C SER A 231 9.41 22.68 1.97
N ILE A 232 8.58 21.95 1.21
CA ILE A 232 7.24 22.39 0.85
C ILE A 232 6.35 22.37 2.10
N ARG A 233 5.75 23.52 2.41
CA ARG A 233 4.80 23.64 3.52
C ARG A 233 3.44 23.08 3.14
N GLU A 234 2.78 22.40 4.08
CA GLU A 234 1.41 21.89 3.93
C GLU A 234 0.40 23.00 3.52
N SER A 235 0.63 24.24 3.95
CA SER A 235 -0.23 25.39 3.58
C SER A 235 -0.03 25.91 2.15
N ASN A 236 0.83 25.29 1.34
CA ASN A 236 1.05 25.70 -0.04
C ASN A 236 -0.13 25.26 -0.93
N ILE A 237 -1.11 26.16 -1.07
CA ILE A 237 -2.36 25.92 -1.82
C ILE A 237 -2.09 25.45 -3.27
N PRO A 238 -1.25 26.13 -4.08
CA PRO A 238 -0.95 25.66 -5.44
C PRO A 238 -0.41 24.23 -5.51
N VAL A 239 0.40 23.81 -4.53
CA VAL A 239 0.89 22.42 -4.49
C VAL A 239 -0.23 21.46 -4.13
N ARG A 240 -1.07 21.77 -3.13
CA ARG A 240 -2.24 20.92 -2.77
C ARG A 240 -3.20 20.74 -3.93
N GLU A 241 -3.48 21.81 -4.68
CA GLU A 241 -4.32 21.76 -5.88
C GLU A 241 -3.68 20.85 -6.95
N ARG A 242 -2.38 21.02 -7.21
CA ARG A 242 -1.64 20.17 -8.16
C ARG A 242 -1.63 18.70 -7.74
N MET A 243 -1.35 18.42 -6.46
CA MET A 243 -1.39 17.07 -5.88
C MET A 243 -2.76 16.42 -6.11
N SER A 244 -3.82 17.19 -5.90
CA SER A 244 -5.21 16.73 -6.10
C SER A 244 -5.53 16.43 -7.56
N LEU A 245 -5.12 17.31 -8.49
CA LEU A 245 -5.28 17.06 -9.92
C LEU A 245 -4.51 15.79 -10.34
N LEU A 246 -3.26 15.67 -9.90
CA LEU A 246 -2.39 14.54 -10.26
C LEU A 246 -2.94 13.21 -9.71
N GLN A 247 -3.47 13.18 -8.49
CA GLN A 247 -4.13 12.00 -7.96
C GLN A 247 -5.28 11.55 -8.88
N ASN A 248 -6.16 12.47 -9.26
CA ASN A 248 -7.29 12.12 -10.10
C ASN A 248 -6.86 11.71 -11.51
N ASP A 249 -5.80 12.32 -12.05
CA ASP A 249 -5.20 11.89 -13.32
C ASP A 249 -4.70 10.45 -13.26
N ILE A 250 -3.93 10.10 -12.21
CA ILE A 250 -3.43 8.73 -11.99
C ILE A 250 -4.59 7.75 -11.82
N VAL A 251 -5.55 8.10 -10.95
CA VAL A 251 -6.69 7.23 -10.63
C VAL A 251 -7.54 6.98 -11.87
N PHE A 252 -7.86 8.03 -12.61
CA PHE A 252 -8.66 7.93 -13.82
C PHE A 252 -7.95 7.10 -14.88
N GLN A 253 -6.69 7.39 -15.19
CA GLN A 253 -5.94 6.66 -16.20
C GLN A 253 -5.82 5.17 -15.85
N ARG A 254 -5.39 4.85 -14.62
CA ARG A 254 -5.06 3.46 -14.25
C ARG A 254 -6.27 2.62 -13.86
N PHE A 255 -7.22 3.18 -13.14
CA PHE A 255 -8.31 2.39 -12.57
C PHE A 255 -9.62 2.51 -13.34
N VAL A 256 -9.78 3.58 -14.12
CA VAL A 256 -11.01 3.82 -14.87
C VAL A 256 -10.81 3.56 -16.36
N ALA A 257 -9.80 4.15 -16.98
CA ALA A 257 -9.54 4.04 -18.40
C ALA A 257 -8.96 2.67 -18.79
N GLU A 258 -7.89 2.26 -18.10
CA GLU A 258 -7.24 0.96 -18.32
C GLU A 258 -7.99 -0.19 -17.64
N GLY A 259 -8.61 0.09 -16.50
CA GLY A 259 -9.28 -0.88 -15.67
C GLY A 259 -8.31 -1.74 -14.86
N VAL A 260 -8.80 -2.25 -13.72
CA VAL A 260 -8.09 -3.23 -12.90
C VAL A 260 -9.04 -4.39 -12.66
N GLU A 261 -8.55 -5.62 -12.86
CA GLU A 261 -9.34 -6.82 -12.60
C GLU A 261 -9.66 -6.94 -11.10
N GLU A 262 -10.79 -7.55 -10.77
CA GLU A 262 -11.19 -7.72 -9.36
C GLU A 262 -10.50 -8.94 -8.73
N GLU A 263 -10.13 -9.92 -9.55
CA GLU A 263 -9.48 -11.16 -9.12
C GLU A 263 -8.03 -10.91 -8.71
N PRO A 264 -7.50 -11.62 -7.69
CA PRO A 264 -6.10 -11.48 -7.30
C PRO A 264 -5.14 -11.76 -8.46
N GLN A 265 -4.08 -10.95 -8.56
CA GLN A 265 -3.05 -11.15 -9.58
C GLN A 265 -2.30 -12.46 -9.36
N SER A 266 -2.09 -13.19 -10.44
CA SER A 266 -1.19 -14.33 -10.48
C SER A 266 0.29 -13.90 -10.29
N PRO A 267 1.18 -14.80 -9.84
CA PRO A 267 2.61 -14.55 -9.76
C PRO A 267 3.22 -14.02 -11.05
N ARG A 268 2.68 -14.42 -12.21
CA ARG A 268 3.14 -13.94 -13.52
C ARG A 268 2.81 -12.46 -13.74
N GLU A 269 1.60 -12.03 -13.37
CA GLU A 269 1.16 -10.64 -13.50
C GLU A 269 1.92 -9.74 -12.53
N VAL A 270 2.08 -10.20 -11.27
CA VAL A 270 2.91 -9.50 -10.29
C VAL A 270 4.37 -9.39 -10.77
N ALA A 271 4.92 -10.44 -11.39
CA ALA A 271 6.27 -10.40 -11.96
C ALA A 271 6.41 -9.39 -13.11
N ALA A 272 5.37 -9.21 -13.93
CA ALA A 272 5.36 -8.19 -14.98
C ALA A 272 5.39 -6.77 -14.39
N GLN A 273 4.61 -6.53 -13.33
CA GLN A 273 4.60 -5.25 -12.61
C GLN A 273 5.94 -4.99 -11.91
N LEU A 274 6.53 -6.03 -11.29
CA LEU A 274 7.88 -5.98 -10.72
C LEU A 274 8.95 -5.65 -11.77
N ALA A 275 8.81 -6.12 -13.01
CA ALA A 275 9.75 -5.79 -14.08
C ALA A 275 9.74 -4.30 -14.42
N VAL A 276 8.56 -3.66 -14.42
CA VAL A 276 8.41 -2.20 -14.61
C VAL A 276 9.11 -1.45 -13.47
N VAL A 277 8.89 -1.86 -12.22
CA VAL A 277 9.54 -1.27 -11.03
C VAL A 277 11.06 -1.37 -11.13
N ARG A 278 11.59 -2.57 -11.42
CA ARG A 278 13.04 -2.78 -11.57
C ARG A 278 13.64 -1.92 -12.67
N ALA A 279 12.95 -1.81 -13.80
CA ALA A 279 13.41 -0.98 -14.92
C ALA A 279 13.48 0.51 -14.55
N GLY A 280 12.52 1.02 -13.76
CA GLY A 280 12.58 2.39 -13.22
C GLY A 280 13.77 2.60 -12.29
N VAL A 281 13.92 1.72 -11.29
CA VAL A 281 15.04 1.78 -10.33
C VAL A 281 16.40 1.69 -11.04
N HIS A 282 16.53 0.86 -12.08
CA HIS A 282 17.77 0.76 -12.88
C HIS A 282 18.11 2.03 -13.66
N ARG A 283 17.11 2.86 -13.97
CA ARG A 283 17.31 4.18 -14.57
C ARG A 283 17.57 5.28 -13.55
N GLY A 284 17.66 4.94 -12.26
CA GLY A 284 17.77 5.93 -11.18
C GLY A 284 16.47 6.66 -10.89
N GLU A 285 15.32 6.12 -11.30
CA GLU A 285 14.01 6.75 -11.11
C GLU A 285 13.16 5.99 -10.08
N PRO A 286 12.65 6.66 -9.02
CA PRO A 286 11.69 6.05 -8.14
C PRO A 286 10.36 5.78 -8.89
N VAL A 287 9.65 4.74 -8.46
CA VAL A 287 8.42 4.28 -9.12
C VAL A 287 7.26 4.30 -8.12
N VAL A 288 6.15 4.93 -8.50
CA VAL A 288 4.92 4.84 -7.71
C VAL A 288 4.34 3.44 -7.86
N VAL A 289 3.99 2.81 -6.75
CA VAL A 289 3.25 1.54 -6.76
C VAL A 289 1.93 1.68 -6.02
N GLY A 290 0.87 1.15 -6.61
CA GLY A 290 -0.40 0.89 -5.95
C GLY A 290 -0.44 -0.53 -5.39
N MET A 291 -0.84 -0.67 -4.12
CA MET A 291 -1.12 -1.94 -3.48
C MET A 291 -2.63 -2.03 -3.23
N LEU A 292 -3.28 -3.05 -3.80
CA LEU A 292 -4.69 -3.32 -3.50
C LEU A 292 -4.77 -4.54 -2.60
N ALA A 293 -5.53 -4.41 -1.52
CA ALA A 293 -6.02 -5.48 -0.69
C ALA A 293 -7.55 -5.51 -0.75
N PRO A 294 -8.22 -6.60 -0.35
CA PRO A 294 -9.68 -6.75 -0.51
C PRO A 294 -10.50 -5.56 0.02
N GLU A 295 -10.06 -4.93 1.09
CA GLU A 295 -10.81 -3.85 1.74
C GLU A 295 -10.13 -2.48 1.62
N ARG A 296 -8.91 -2.41 1.11
CA ARG A 296 -8.14 -1.16 1.11
C ARG A 296 -7.18 -1.05 -0.07
N HIS A 297 -6.96 0.19 -0.47
CA HIS A 297 -5.98 0.57 -1.47
C HIS A 297 -4.99 1.57 -0.84
N HIS A 298 -3.71 1.42 -1.16
CA HIS A 298 -2.67 2.35 -0.75
C HIS A 298 -1.63 2.50 -1.86
N SER A 299 -0.91 3.63 -1.87
CA SER A 299 0.20 3.83 -2.80
C SER A 299 1.47 4.21 -2.06
N MET A 300 2.62 3.76 -2.55
CA MET A 300 3.95 4.08 -2.00
C MET A 300 4.92 4.45 -3.13
N VAL A 301 6.05 5.06 -2.78
CA VAL A 301 7.15 5.31 -3.72
C VAL A 301 8.21 4.24 -3.53
N VAL A 302 8.37 3.33 -4.49
CA VAL A 302 9.48 2.35 -4.50
C VAL A 302 10.73 3.04 -5.01
N TYR A 303 11.74 3.09 -4.16
CA TYR A 303 13.05 3.67 -4.48
C TYR A 303 14.16 2.62 -4.52
N GLY A 304 13.85 1.35 -4.23
CA GLY A 304 14.81 0.27 -4.36
C GLY A 304 14.22 -1.13 -4.25
N TYR A 305 15.05 -2.14 -4.39
CA TYR A 305 14.70 -3.53 -4.13
C TYR A 305 15.91 -4.36 -3.67
N ILE A 306 15.64 -5.44 -2.94
CA ILE A 306 16.59 -6.47 -2.52
C ILE A 306 16.12 -7.79 -3.09
N ARG A 307 16.85 -8.36 -4.05
CA ARG A 307 16.53 -9.66 -4.65
C ARG A 307 17.44 -10.73 -4.07
N ASP A 308 16.85 -11.72 -3.42
CA ASP A 308 17.56 -12.96 -3.06
C ASP A 308 17.71 -13.84 -4.31
N LEU A 309 18.96 -14.13 -4.68
CA LEU A 309 19.26 -14.91 -5.89
C LEU A 309 19.05 -16.41 -5.70
N GLN A 310 18.98 -16.89 -4.47
CA GLN A 310 18.72 -18.29 -4.14
C GLN A 310 17.23 -18.60 -4.17
N SER A 311 16.41 -17.82 -3.45
CA SER A 311 14.96 -18.06 -3.38
C SER A 311 14.20 -17.44 -4.56
N GLY A 312 14.79 -16.44 -5.24
CA GLY A 312 14.12 -15.65 -6.27
C GLY A 312 13.18 -14.58 -5.71
N ALA A 313 12.97 -14.54 -4.39
CA ALA A 313 12.16 -13.53 -3.73
C ALA A 313 12.76 -12.12 -3.90
N THR A 314 11.89 -11.11 -3.95
CA THR A 314 12.30 -9.71 -4.04
C THR A 314 11.58 -8.88 -3.01
N THR A 315 12.33 -8.20 -2.15
CA THR A 315 11.78 -7.17 -1.26
C THR A 315 11.85 -5.83 -1.96
N LEU A 316 10.71 -5.23 -2.26
CA LEU A 316 10.62 -3.82 -2.64
C LEU A 316 10.88 -2.95 -1.42
N VAL A 317 11.68 -1.91 -1.60
CA VAL A 317 11.98 -0.90 -0.59
C VAL A 317 11.21 0.36 -0.97
N ALA A 318 10.25 0.75 -0.14
CA ALA A 318 9.32 1.81 -0.45
C ALA A 318 9.22 2.87 0.65
N ALA A 319 9.00 4.12 0.24
CA ALA A 319 8.69 5.22 1.12
C ALA A 319 7.18 5.38 1.24
N ASN A 320 6.73 5.47 2.48
CA ASN A 320 5.36 5.73 2.86
C ASN A 320 5.23 7.14 3.46
N ASN A 321 4.05 7.75 3.38
CA ASN A 321 3.80 9.12 3.87
C ASN A 321 2.69 9.11 4.94
N TRP A 322 2.83 8.20 5.91
CA TRP A 322 1.86 8.03 6.99
C TRP A 322 2.04 9.02 8.12
N ASP A 323 3.29 9.32 8.49
CA ASP A 323 3.61 10.20 9.60
C ASP A 323 4.27 11.50 9.09
N ARG A 324 4.35 12.48 9.97
CA ARG A 324 4.82 13.84 9.68
C ARG A 324 6.30 13.97 10.06
N ASP A 325 6.97 14.96 9.47
CA ASP A 325 8.35 15.35 9.79
C ASP A 325 9.36 14.19 9.71
N GLU A 326 9.15 13.32 8.72
CA GLU A 326 9.97 12.14 8.44
C GLU A 326 11.28 12.52 7.73
N GLY A 327 12.14 13.25 8.43
CA GLY A 327 13.44 13.71 7.92
C GLY A 327 14.62 12.82 8.27
N ASP A 328 14.45 11.81 9.13
CA ASP A 328 15.53 10.88 9.47
C ASP A 328 15.77 9.93 8.29
N ASN A 329 16.95 10.04 7.68
CA ASN A 329 17.35 9.22 6.53
C ASN A 329 18.00 7.90 6.93
N PHE A 330 18.49 7.77 8.16
CA PHE A 330 19.20 6.57 8.59
C PHE A 330 18.24 5.50 9.10
N SER A 331 17.20 5.89 9.84
CA SER A 331 16.22 4.93 10.35
C SER A 331 14.83 5.56 10.37
N ASN A 332 14.01 5.19 9.40
CA ASN A 332 12.70 5.76 9.22
C ASN A 332 11.62 4.69 9.30
N ALA A 333 10.66 4.87 10.20
CA ALA A 333 9.56 3.95 10.41
C ALA A 333 8.63 3.82 9.19
N SER A 334 8.67 4.80 8.28
CA SER A 334 7.92 4.79 7.02
C SER A 334 8.67 4.15 5.85
N VAL A 335 9.82 3.51 6.12
CA VAL A 335 10.43 2.58 5.15
C VAL A 335 9.71 1.25 5.19
N GLU A 336 9.01 0.97 4.11
CA GLU A 336 8.23 -0.24 3.93
C GLU A 336 9.01 -1.28 3.13
N ASN A 337 8.90 -2.53 3.57
CA ASN A 337 9.53 -3.67 2.94
C ASN A 337 8.43 -4.63 2.46
N VAL A 338 8.10 -4.57 1.17
CA VAL A 338 7.05 -5.39 0.55
C VAL A 338 7.69 -6.57 -0.17
N GLN A 339 7.33 -7.79 0.20
CA GLN A 339 7.88 -9.00 -0.40
C GLN A 339 7.06 -9.42 -1.61
N VAL A 340 7.78 -9.68 -2.71
CA VAL A 340 7.29 -10.31 -3.93
C VAL A 340 7.90 -11.70 -4.02
N LEU A 341 7.06 -12.73 -3.99
CA LEU A 341 7.44 -14.14 -3.98
C LEU A 341 7.18 -14.78 -5.35
N PRO A 342 7.96 -15.81 -5.74
CA PRO A 342 7.71 -16.54 -6.97
C PRO A 342 6.53 -17.53 -6.85
N GLU A 343 6.10 -17.85 -5.62
CA GLU A 343 4.95 -18.71 -5.32
C GLU A 343 3.69 -17.94 -4.89
N GLU A 344 2.59 -18.69 -4.73
CA GLU A 344 1.31 -18.18 -4.21
C GLU A 344 1.28 -18.15 -2.67
N PRO A 345 0.76 -17.08 -2.03
CA PRO A 345 0.41 -15.79 -2.64
C PRO A 345 1.68 -14.97 -2.99
N PRO A 346 1.70 -14.28 -4.15
CA PRO A 346 2.91 -13.65 -4.68
C PRO A 346 3.31 -12.37 -3.93
N LEU A 347 2.47 -11.85 -3.04
CA LEU A 347 2.71 -10.59 -2.34
C LEU A 347 2.51 -10.76 -0.83
N ARG A 348 3.45 -10.21 -0.06
CA ARG A 348 3.33 -10.08 1.40
C ARG A 348 3.84 -8.72 1.83
N TRP A 349 3.16 -8.10 2.80
CA TRP A 349 3.62 -6.86 3.41
C TRP A 349 3.65 -7.02 4.93
N PRO A 350 4.64 -7.75 5.48
CA PRO A 350 4.64 -8.15 6.89
C PRO A 350 4.69 -6.96 7.86
N GLY A 351 5.35 -5.87 7.45
CA GLY A 351 5.53 -4.66 8.25
C GLY A 351 4.33 -3.70 8.24
N ALA A 352 3.28 -3.97 7.45
CA ALA A 352 2.19 -3.02 7.30
C ALA A 352 1.54 -2.69 8.66
N ARG A 353 1.44 -1.39 8.96
CA ARG A 353 0.83 -0.87 10.20
C ARG A 353 -0.62 -1.30 10.39
N HIS A 354 -1.36 -1.49 9.29
CA HIS A 354 -2.73 -1.98 9.33
C HIS A 354 -2.79 -3.41 8.79
N GLU A 355 -3.40 -4.30 9.57
CA GLU A 355 -3.54 -5.72 9.25
C GLU A 355 -4.12 -6.00 7.85
N PRO A 356 -5.16 -5.29 7.37
CA PRO A 356 -5.71 -5.53 6.03
C PRO A 356 -4.70 -5.34 4.88
N TYR A 357 -3.63 -4.57 5.09
CA TYR A 357 -2.59 -4.34 4.07
C TYR A 357 -1.55 -5.46 4.00
N ARG A 358 -1.51 -6.39 4.97
CA ARG A 358 -0.44 -7.39 5.05
C ARG A 358 -0.50 -8.45 3.94
N SER A 359 -1.65 -8.60 3.31
CA SER A 359 -1.92 -9.58 2.24
C SER A 359 -2.53 -8.88 1.02
N PRO A 360 -1.78 -8.04 0.31
CA PRO A 360 -2.28 -7.39 -0.88
C PRO A 360 -2.45 -8.41 -2.02
N THR A 361 -3.47 -8.21 -2.85
CA THR A 361 -3.80 -9.05 -3.99
C THR A 361 -3.29 -8.48 -5.32
N HIS A 362 -2.93 -7.19 -5.34
CA HIS A 362 -2.37 -6.54 -6.53
C HIS A 362 -1.17 -5.68 -6.18
N LEU A 363 -0.20 -5.68 -7.11
CA LEU A 363 0.87 -4.71 -7.26
C LEU A 363 0.66 -4.00 -8.59
N ILE A 364 0.57 -2.67 -8.59
CA ILE A 364 0.36 -1.89 -9.82
C ILE A 364 1.47 -0.85 -9.90
N ALA A 365 2.37 -1.00 -10.87
CA ALA A 365 3.36 0.02 -11.18
C ALA A 365 2.66 1.19 -11.91
N VAL A 366 2.77 2.38 -11.35
CA VAL A 366 2.14 3.59 -11.87
C VAL A 366 3.18 4.48 -12.52
N GLU A 367 3.01 4.72 -13.80
CA GLU A 367 3.77 5.76 -14.50
C GLU A 367 3.23 7.16 -14.15
N VAL A 368 4.12 7.98 -13.58
CA VAL A 368 3.84 9.40 -13.30
C VAL A 368 4.24 10.24 -14.50
N LEU A 369 3.26 10.81 -15.19
CA LEU A 369 3.49 11.67 -16.35
C LEU A 369 3.62 13.13 -15.91
N ARG A 370 4.40 13.90 -16.68
CA ARG A 370 4.49 15.37 -16.49
C ARG A 370 3.13 16.03 -16.70
N GLU A 371 2.42 15.55 -17.71
CA GLU A 371 1.08 15.97 -18.10
C GLU A 371 0.27 14.74 -18.50
N TYR A 372 -0.97 14.66 -18.03
CA TYR A 372 -1.92 13.66 -18.45
C TYR A 372 -2.88 14.28 -19.45
N GLN A 373 -3.17 13.53 -20.51
CA GLN A 373 -4.17 13.89 -21.51
C GLN A 373 -5.27 12.85 -21.46
N HIS A 374 -6.50 13.30 -21.27
CA HIS A 374 -7.67 12.44 -21.22
C HIS A 374 -8.58 12.76 -22.39
N ASP A 375 -9.10 11.71 -23.02
CA ASP A 375 -10.05 11.85 -24.12
C ASP A 375 -11.47 12.04 -23.57
N ARG A 376 -12.16 13.08 -24.04
CA ARG A 376 -13.57 13.32 -23.71
C ARG A 376 -14.46 12.15 -24.13
N ALA A 377 -14.15 11.47 -25.23
CA ALA A 377 -14.93 10.33 -25.70
C ALA A 377 -14.96 9.18 -24.68
N LEU A 378 -13.86 8.98 -23.94
CA LEU A 378 -13.79 7.99 -22.87
C LEU A 378 -14.73 8.37 -21.71
N LEU A 379 -14.75 9.65 -21.32
CA LEU A 379 -15.66 10.15 -20.29
C LEU A 379 -17.12 9.89 -20.68
N ASP A 380 -17.48 10.24 -21.92
CA ASP A 380 -18.83 10.10 -22.43
C ASP A 380 -19.25 8.61 -22.45
N ALA A 381 -18.34 7.70 -22.84
CA ALA A 381 -18.58 6.26 -22.81
C ALA A 381 -18.79 5.72 -21.38
N LEU A 382 -18.01 6.19 -20.41
CA LEU A 382 -18.16 5.80 -18.99
C LEU A 382 -19.50 6.26 -18.43
N VAL A 383 -19.89 7.49 -18.72
CA VAL A 383 -21.18 8.05 -18.32
C VAL A 383 -22.33 7.26 -18.94
N GLU A 384 -22.25 6.93 -20.22
CA GLU A 384 -23.32 6.19 -20.90
C GLU A 384 -23.43 4.75 -20.37
N ARG A 385 -22.30 4.09 -20.11
CA ARG A 385 -22.29 2.79 -19.44
C ARG A 385 -22.94 2.85 -18.06
N ALA A 386 -22.56 3.84 -17.24
CA ALA A 386 -23.13 4.02 -15.91
C ALA A 386 -24.65 4.27 -15.96
N ARG A 387 -25.12 5.05 -16.93
CA ARG A 387 -26.56 5.24 -17.18
C ARG A 387 -27.26 3.95 -17.53
N GLN A 388 -26.69 3.14 -18.41
CA GLN A 388 -27.28 1.86 -18.80
C GLN A 388 -27.32 0.87 -17.62
N GLU A 389 -26.28 0.85 -16.79
CA GLU A 389 -26.24 0.04 -15.57
C GLU A 389 -27.30 0.47 -14.56
N ASP A 390 -27.48 1.78 -14.31
CA ASP A 390 -28.55 2.30 -13.45
C ASP A 390 -29.95 1.95 -13.98
N VAL A 391 -30.16 2.05 -15.30
CA VAL A 391 -31.41 1.61 -15.95
C VAL A 391 -31.65 0.12 -15.74
N ASN A 392 -30.64 -0.71 -15.94
CA ASN A 392 -30.74 -2.16 -15.81
C ASN A 392 -30.95 -2.63 -14.37
N ARG A 393 -30.41 -1.90 -13.37
CA ARG A 393 -30.57 -2.21 -11.95
C ARG A 393 -32.01 -2.01 -11.45
N GLY A 394 -32.84 -1.24 -12.14
CA GLY A 394 -34.22 -0.96 -11.72
C GLY A 394 -34.33 -0.20 -10.38
N ARG A 395 -33.22 0.38 -9.93
CA ARG A 395 -33.08 1.15 -8.68
C ARG A 395 -32.57 2.55 -8.99
N ARG A 396 -32.67 3.46 -8.03
CA ARG A 396 -32.05 4.79 -8.05
C ARG A 396 -31.01 4.85 -6.95
N THR A 397 -29.79 5.20 -7.31
CA THR A 397 -28.71 5.37 -6.33
C THR A 397 -28.60 6.84 -5.90
N LEU A 398 -28.58 7.09 -4.60
CA LEU A 398 -28.24 8.38 -4.00
C LEU A 398 -26.87 8.29 -3.37
N LEU A 399 -25.98 9.20 -3.73
CA LEU A 399 -24.71 9.39 -3.04
C LEU A 399 -24.80 10.62 -2.15
N LEU A 400 -24.52 10.42 -0.87
CA LEU A 400 -24.54 11.47 0.13
C LEU A 400 -23.15 11.59 0.77
N GLU A 401 -22.51 12.75 0.62
CA GLU A 401 -21.21 13.04 1.24
C GLU A 401 -21.36 13.84 2.54
N GLY A 402 -20.49 13.58 3.53
CA GLY A 402 -20.49 14.32 4.80
C GLY A 402 -21.71 14.08 5.71
N VAL A 403 -22.41 12.95 5.52
CA VAL A 403 -23.60 12.57 6.29
C VAL A 403 -23.23 11.74 7.51
N GLN A 404 -23.67 12.18 8.68
CA GLN A 404 -23.56 11.43 9.92
C GLN A 404 -24.74 10.50 10.16
N ARG A 405 -25.95 10.95 9.83
CA ARG A 405 -27.19 10.20 10.06
C ARG A 405 -28.11 10.31 8.87
N LEU A 406 -28.68 9.19 8.47
CA LEU A 406 -29.77 9.09 7.52
C LEU A 406 -30.95 8.39 8.20
N ARG A 407 -32.14 8.96 8.05
CA ARG A 407 -33.39 8.36 8.53
C ARG A 407 -34.45 8.46 7.45
N PHE A 408 -35.20 7.38 7.26
CA PHE A 408 -36.42 7.38 6.45
C PHE A 408 -37.59 7.83 7.34
N VAL A 409 -38.33 8.85 6.90
CA VAL A 409 -39.38 9.47 7.73
C VAL A 409 -40.67 8.66 7.68
N ASP A 410 -41.07 8.21 6.50
CA ASP A 410 -42.20 7.31 6.25
C ASP A 410 -41.74 6.19 5.31
N LEU A 411 -41.33 5.05 5.86
CA LEU A 411 -41.19 3.83 5.05
C LEU A 411 -42.62 3.35 4.75
N PRO A 412 -43.00 3.03 3.50
CA PRO A 412 -44.23 2.27 3.27
C PRO A 412 -44.19 1.03 4.17
N ASP A 413 -45.31 0.70 4.81
CA ASP A 413 -45.45 -0.40 5.77
C ASP A 413 -44.63 -1.63 5.34
N ALA A 414 -44.04 -2.32 6.31
CA ALA A 414 -43.02 -3.38 6.26
C ALA A 414 -43.26 -4.61 5.33
N GLY A 415 -44.10 -4.49 4.29
CA GLY A 415 -44.30 -5.40 3.18
C GLY A 415 -43.82 -4.88 1.82
N ALA A 416 -42.99 -3.83 1.74
CA ALA A 416 -42.25 -3.56 0.51
C ALA A 416 -41.30 -4.74 0.25
N GLU A 417 -41.53 -5.48 -0.83
CA GLU A 417 -40.73 -6.66 -1.21
C GLU A 417 -39.24 -6.34 -1.43
N ASP A 418 -38.88 -5.06 -1.51
CA ASP A 418 -37.52 -4.59 -1.79
C ASP A 418 -37.15 -3.30 -0.99
N PRO A 419 -36.54 -3.42 0.21
CA PRO A 419 -36.18 -2.27 1.03
C PRO A 419 -34.98 -1.46 0.46
N PRO A 420 -34.77 -0.21 0.91
CA PRO A 420 -33.55 0.54 0.64
C PRO A 420 -32.29 -0.23 1.07
N ASN A 421 -31.28 -0.26 0.20
CA ASN A 421 -29.96 -0.76 0.55
C ASN A 421 -29.06 0.43 0.87
N ILE A 422 -28.44 0.44 2.04
CA ILE A 422 -27.59 1.55 2.50
C ILE A 422 -26.18 1.01 2.71
N THR A 423 -25.26 1.45 1.87
CA THR A 423 -23.84 1.19 2.04
C THR A 423 -23.18 2.41 2.68
N ARG A 424 -22.67 2.26 3.90
CA ARG A 424 -21.94 3.34 4.58
C ARG A 424 -20.45 3.26 4.26
N ILE A 425 -19.89 4.41 3.92
CA ILE A 425 -18.52 4.60 3.52
C ILE A 425 -17.95 5.77 4.33
N ASN A 426 -17.32 5.49 5.48
CA ASN A 426 -16.89 6.54 6.43
C ASN A 426 -18.04 7.52 6.78
N ASN A 427 -17.90 8.79 6.39
CA ASN A 427 -18.90 9.86 6.54
C ASN A 427 -19.79 10.03 5.30
N ASN A 428 -19.78 9.08 4.37
CA ASN A 428 -20.56 9.10 3.15
C ASN A 428 -21.51 7.90 3.13
N MET A 429 -22.59 8.00 2.38
CA MET A 429 -23.60 6.95 2.24
C MET A 429 -24.00 6.80 0.77
N ILE A 430 -24.01 5.56 0.29
CA ILE A 430 -24.64 5.17 -0.97
C ILE A 430 -25.97 4.50 -0.62
N VAL A 431 -27.07 5.03 -1.15
CA VAL A 431 -28.43 4.57 -0.85
C VAL A 431 -29.09 4.14 -2.15
N ASP A 432 -29.29 2.84 -2.32
CA ASP A 432 -30.04 2.31 -3.45
C ASP A 432 -31.52 2.22 -3.07
N LEU A 433 -32.36 2.96 -3.77
CA LEU A 433 -33.81 3.01 -3.59
C LEU A 433 -34.50 2.31 -4.75
N PRO A 434 -35.61 1.59 -4.54
CA PRO A 434 -36.51 1.21 -5.63
C PRO A 434 -36.85 2.41 -6.52
N ARG A 435 -36.82 2.20 -7.85
CA ARG A 435 -37.02 3.27 -8.83
C ARG A 435 -38.42 3.87 -8.81
N GLU A 436 -39.40 3.06 -8.38
CA GLU A 436 -40.76 3.46 -8.10
C GLU A 436 -40.94 3.61 -6.58
N GLY A 437 -41.68 4.64 -6.16
CA GLY A 437 -41.93 4.92 -4.75
C GLY A 437 -41.71 6.38 -4.37
N ARG A 438 -42.35 6.79 -3.28
CA ARG A 438 -42.13 8.11 -2.68
C ARG A 438 -41.28 7.92 -1.43
N TRP A 439 -40.09 8.51 -1.44
CA TRP A 439 -39.15 8.44 -0.35
C TRP A 439 -39.05 9.81 0.34
N GLU A 440 -39.11 9.81 1.66
CA GLU A 440 -38.80 10.97 2.50
C GLU A 440 -37.60 10.65 3.38
N LEU A 441 -36.55 11.46 3.25
CA LEU A 441 -35.28 11.27 3.91
C LEU A 441 -35.01 12.45 4.86
N GLU A 442 -34.57 12.15 6.07
CA GLU A 442 -34.02 13.09 7.04
C GLU A 442 -32.51 12.82 7.13
N ILE A 443 -31.72 13.79 6.67
CA ILE A 443 -30.26 13.69 6.55
C ILE A 443 -29.64 14.65 7.54
N THR A 444 -28.80 14.17 8.46
CA THR A 444 -27.98 15.00 9.35
C THR A 444 -26.54 15.00 8.87
N ALA A 445 -26.03 16.18 8.50
CA ALA A 445 -24.64 16.40 8.09
C ALA A 445 -23.87 17.19 9.14
N LEU A 446 -22.55 16.99 9.19
CA LEU A 446 -21.62 17.78 10.01
C LEU A 446 -21.18 19.02 9.22
N GLU A 447 -21.34 20.20 9.79
CA GLU A 447 -20.87 21.46 9.21
C GLU A 447 -19.40 21.75 9.56
N GLU A 448 -18.75 22.61 8.79
CA GLU A 448 -17.34 23.02 8.98
C GLU A 448 -17.07 23.64 10.37
N ASN A 449 -18.08 24.24 10.98
CA ASN A 449 -18.01 24.81 12.34
C ASN A 449 -18.23 23.78 13.47
N GLY A 450 -18.38 22.48 13.13
CA GLY A 450 -18.66 21.41 14.08
C GLY A 450 -20.13 21.28 14.49
N SER A 451 -21.04 22.06 13.89
CA SER A 451 -22.48 21.97 14.14
C SER A 451 -23.16 20.94 13.24
N TYR A 452 -24.43 20.63 13.53
CA TYR A 452 -25.22 19.65 12.78
C TYR A 452 -26.36 20.32 12.05
N ARG A 453 -26.49 20.02 10.75
CA ARG A 453 -27.64 20.42 9.95
C ARG A 453 -28.46 19.22 9.54
N THR A 454 -29.74 19.22 9.90
CA THR A 454 -30.70 18.23 9.44
C THR A 454 -31.50 18.80 8.27
N VAL A 455 -31.41 18.16 7.11
CA VAL A 455 -32.16 18.49 5.89
C VAL A 455 -33.18 17.37 5.64
N ARG A 456 -34.45 17.76 5.43
CA ARG A 456 -35.49 16.84 4.97
C ARG A 456 -35.64 16.95 3.46
N VAL A 457 -35.55 15.82 2.77
CA VAL A 457 -35.63 15.70 1.32
C VAL A 457 -36.92 14.96 0.96
N TYR A 458 -37.77 15.60 0.16
CA TYR A 458 -39.10 15.10 -0.20
C TYR A 458 -39.20 14.74 -1.70
N SER A 459 -39.59 13.50 -1.99
CA SER A 459 -40.16 13.03 -3.28
C SER A 459 -39.25 12.98 -4.51
N PHE A 460 -39.18 11.81 -5.16
CA PHE A 460 -38.54 11.58 -6.45
C PHE A 460 -39.55 11.12 -7.52
N ARG A 461 -40.39 12.02 -8.08
CA ARG A 461 -41.10 11.70 -9.34
C ARG A 461 -40.11 11.65 -10.51
N GLU A 462 -40.41 10.83 -11.52
CA GLU A 462 -39.65 10.74 -12.77
C GLU A 462 -39.31 12.15 -13.29
N GLY A 463 -38.02 12.43 -13.47
CA GLY A 463 -37.54 13.69 -14.05
C GLY A 463 -36.67 14.58 -13.15
N LEU A 464 -36.61 14.35 -11.83
CA LEU A 464 -35.93 15.27 -10.89
C LEU A 464 -34.75 14.71 -10.09
N ALA A 465 -34.25 13.50 -10.40
CA ALA A 465 -33.00 12.99 -9.79
C ALA A 465 -31.76 13.86 -10.15
N ARG A 466 -31.90 14.77 -11.12
CA ARG A 466 -30.86 15.74 -11.51
C ARG A 466 -30.59 16.84 -10.48
N SER A 467 -31.47 17.08 -9.50
CA SER A 467 -31.43 18.32 -8.68
C SER A 467 -30.86 18.18 -7.27
N LEU A 468 -30.62 16.99 -6.73
CA LEU A 468 -30.22 16.86 -5.32
C LEU A 468 -28.74 17.18 -5.03
N MET A 469 -27.86 17.04 -6.03
CA MET A 469 -26.52 17.64 -5.92
C MET A 469 -26.57 19.18 -6.05
N LEU A 470 -27.50 19.70 -6.85
CA LEU A 470 -27.64 21.14 -7.09
C LEU A 470 -28.22 21.88 -5.88
N GLU A 471 -29.21 21.31 -5.17
CA GLU A 471 -29.78 21.97 -4.00
C GLU A 471 -28.81 22.04 -2.81
N MET A 472 -27.91 21.06 -2.63
CA MET A 472 -26.86 21.13 -1.60
C MET A 472 -25.75 22.13 -1.97
N GLU A 473 -25.39 22.28 -3.26
CA GLU A 473 -24.49 23.34 -3.72
C GLU A 473 -25.12 24.76 -3.64
N GLU A 474 -26.40 24.91 -4.03
CA GLU A 474 -27.10 26.21 -3.96
C GLU A 474 -27.32 26.65 -2.50
N SER A 475 -27.56 25.72 -1.58
CA SER A 475 -27.72 26.03 -0.16
C SER A 475 -26.40 26.18 0.61
N ARG A 476 -25.25 25.80 0.03
CA ARG A 476 -23.91 26.26 0.45
C ARG A 476 -23.58 27.66 -0.07
N ARG A 477 -24.15 28.10 -1.20
CA ARG A 477 -23.86 29.41 -1.83
C ARG A 477 -24.87 30.52 -1.52
N ARG A 478 -26.06 30.21 -1.01
CA ARG A 478 -27.09 31.21 -0.66
C ARG A 478 -27.52 31.10 0.79
N LEU A 479 -27.01 32.01 1.61
CA LEU A 479 -27.81 32.72 2.62
C LEU A 479 -27.12 34.01 3.06
N VAL A 480 -27.24 35.03 2.20
CA VAL A 480 -27.54 36.38 2.69
C VAL A 480 -29.04 36.55 2.48
N ILE A 481 -29.81 36.64 3.57
CA ILE A 481 -31.13 37.28 3.55
C ILE A 481 -31.19 38.24 4.75
N PRO A 482 -31.61 39.50 4.53
CA PRO A 482 -31.35 40.62 5.43
C PRO A 482 -32.34 40.67 6.60
N ALA A 483 -31.92 41.43 7.61
CA ALA A 483 -32.68 41.74 8.81
C ALA A 483 -34.10 42.24 8.51
N ARG A 484 -35.05 41.77 9.31
CA ARG A 484 -36.17 42.58 9.75
C ARG A 484 -36.11 42.71 11.27
#